data_AF-A0A916VKA3-F1
#
_entry.id   AF-A0A916VKA3-F1
#
_cell.length_a   1.000
_cell.length_b   1.000
_cell.length_c   1.000
_cell.angle_alpha   90.00
_cell.angle_beta   90.00
_cell.angle_gamma   90.00
#
_symmetry.space_group_name_H-M   'P 1'
#
loop_
_entity.id
_entity.type
_entity.pdbx_description
1 polymer ?
#
loop_
_entity_poly.entity_id
_entity_poly.type
_entity_poly.pdbx_seq_one_letter_code
_entity_poly.pdbx_strand_id
1 'polypeptide(L)'
;MFLYFIFVLLAIIAIVVTVKLLHNHQQRALQERANEDLSLPPVDPDSIPERDGLEWEEENTPNIRDRSPGRVDSPPVTGEEQKSEPESEPEPEPEPEPEPEPEPEPEPIIEQQQGDLLSTQDDATNDQAYSATTDSGSGSDAGSTDSAWDSDIESAQEEVLAQESPPPAGSDKTDWKEHVQALKNANQFDEALKACQVGWPQWQSYQQAAIVCRAAFRQPDLPEAEAESWREALYLLATHASFLHDKVDGMENLSWQRLEKTLAVEDLRNLDSNWQEIGYQQLRLLNKTDCRLLSKSWGEPEQHQSAKHYYKSLFLSITTS
;
A
#
# COMPACT_ATOMS: atom_id res chain seq x y z
N MET A 1 15.23 44.29 8.11
CA MET A 1 15.28 42.81 8.18
C MET A 1 13.99 42.16 7.70
N PHE A 2 12.80 42.50 8.21
CA PHE A 2 11.55 41.80 7.85
C PHE A 2 11.21 41.80 6.34
N LEU A 3 11.40 42.94 5.65
CA LEU A 3 11.20 43.02 4.19
C LEU A 3 12.15 42.11 3.40
N TYR A 4 13.40 41.94 3.86
CA TYR A 4 14.38 41.07 3.22
C TYR A 4 13.97 39.60 3.32
N PHE A 5 13.47 39.15 4.47
CA PHE A 5 12.92 37.80 4.64
C PHE A 5 11.73 37.53 3.70
N ILE A 6 10.84 38.51 3.50
CA ILE A 6 9.73 38.39 2.55
C ILE A 6 10.24 38.22 1.12
N PHE A 7 11.24 39.01 0.70
CA PHE A 7 11.82 38.87 -0.64
C PHE A 7 12.51 37.52 -0.86
N VAL A 8 13.26 37.03 0.14
CA VAL A 8 13.90 35.69 0.08
C VAL A 8 12.83 34.58 0.00
N LEU A 9 11.77 34.67 0.80
CA LEU A 9 10.68 33.70 0.78
C LEU A 9 9.93 33.69 -0.57
N LEU A 10 9.67 34.86 -1.15
CA LEU A 10 9.06 34.98 -2.47
C LEU A 10 9.97 34.41 -3.58
N ALA A 11 11.29 34.63 -3.48
CA ALA A 11 12.26 34.06 -4.42
C ALA A 11 12.28 32.52 -4.36
N ILE A 12 12.25 31.94 -3.15
CA ILE A 12 12.18 30.48 -2.97
C ILE A 12 10.87 29.92 -3.56
N ILE A 13 9.73 30.56 -3.29
CA ILE A 13 8.44 30.13 -3.86
C ILE A 13 8.48 30.20 -5.39
N ALA A 14 9.03 31.27 -5.97
CA ALA A 14 9.18 31.40 -7.41
C ALA A 14 10.02 30.27 -8.01
N ILE A 15 11.14 29.91 -7.37
CA ILE A 15 12.01 28.80 -7.80
C ILE A 15 11.27 27.47 -7.72
N VAL A 16 10.54 27.19 -6.63
CA VAL A 16 9.77 25.94 -6.50
C VAL A 16 8.68 25.85 -7.58
N VAL A 17 8.02 26.97 -7.89
CA VAL A 17 7.00 27.03 -8.95
C VAL A 17 7.62 26.80 -10.32
N THR A 18 8.76 27.40 -10.64
CA THR A 18 9.42 27.21 -11.95
C THR A 18 9.91 25.77 -12.12
N VAL A 19 10.49 25.16 -11.10
CA VAL A 19 10.89 23.74 -11.13
C VAL A 19 9.69 22.83 -11.36
N LYS A 20 8.56 23.09 -10.68
CA LYS A 20 7.34 22.30 -10.86
C LYS A 20 6.72 22.48 -12.25
N LEU A 21 6.75 23.69 -12.80
CA LEU A 21 6.30 23.96 -14.17
C LEU A 21 7.19 23.26 -15.20
N LEU A 22 8.51 23.28 -15.00
CA LEU A 22 9.46 22.59 -15.87
C LEU A 22 9.25 21.07 -15.83
N HIS A 23 9.10 20.49 -14.65
CA HIS A 23 8.82 19.07 -14.49
C HIS A 23 7.50 18.66 -15.17
N ASN A 24 6.44 19.45 -14.98
CA ASN A 24 5.15 19.19 -15.65
C ASN A 24 5.26 19.31 -17.18
N HIS A 25 6.06 20.24 -17.69
CA HIS A 25 6.32 20.36 -19.12
C HIS A 25 7.07 19.14 -19.67
N GLN A 26 8.08 18.65 -18.96
CA GLN A 26 8.79 17.43 -19.34
C GLN A 26 7.89 16.20 -19.33
N GLN A 27 7.01 16.06 -18.33
CA GLN A 27 6.03 14.97 -18.27
C GLN A 27 5.07 14.99 -19.47
N ARG A 28 4.61 16.17 -19.90
CA ARG A 28 3.78 16.30 -21.12
C ARG A 28 4.51 15.87 -22.38
N ALA A 29 5.77 16.28 -22.54
CA ALA A 29 6.57 15.89 -23.70
C ALA A 29 6.81 14.37 -23.79
N LEU A 30 7.04 13.71 -22.64
CA LEU A 30 7.14 12.25 -22.59
C LEU A 30 5.82 11.57 -22.96
N GLN A 31 4.71 12.12 -22.49
CA GLN A 31 3.39 11.57 -22.80
C GLN A 31 2.98 11.78 -24.26
N GLU A 32 3.40 12.89 -24.89
CA GLU A 32 3.23 13.11 -26.33
C GLU A 32 4.03 12.11 -27.16
N ARG A 33 5.31 11.87 -26.82
CA ARG A 33 6.12 10.82 -27.48
C ARG A 33 5.53 9.42 -27.32
N ALA A 34 5.08 9.08 -26.11
CA ALA A 34 4.44 7.79 -25.87
C ALA A 34 3.12 7.61 -26.65
N ASN A 35 2.38 8.70 -26.88
CA ASN A 35 1.17 8.67 -27.70
C ASN A 35 1.48 8.61 -29.20
N GLU A 36 2.57 9.24 -29.65
CA GLU A 36 3.01 9.21 -31.05
C GLU A 36 3.49 7.81 -31.45
N ASP A 37 4.21 7.12 -30.56
CA ASP A 37 4.67 5.74 -30.77
C ASP A 37 3.50 4.72 -30.78
N LEU A 38 2.41 5.04 -30.09
CA LEU A 38 1.18 4.25 -30.11
C LEU A 38 0.25 4.56 -31.30
N SER A 39 0.53 5.64 -32.04
CA SER A 39 -0.25 5.98 -33.23
C SER A 39 0.22 5.10 -34.39
N LEU A 40 -0.47 3.96 -34.55
CA LEU A 40 -0.31 3.12 -35.74
C LEU A 40 -0.44 4.01 -36.99
N PRO A 41 0.38 3.79 -38.03
CA PRO A 41 0.24 4.50 -39.29
C PRO A 41 -1.20 4.32 -39.80
N PRO A 42 -1.77 5.32 -40.49
CA PRO A 42 -3.10 5.19 -41.06
C PRO A 42 -3.15 3.92 -41.91
N VAL A 43 -3.96 2.96 -41.48
CA VAL A 43 -4.20 1.73 -42.23
C VAL A 43 -4.80 2.15 -43.56
N ASP A 44 -4.04 1.94 -44.63
CA ASP A 44 -4.51 2.20 -45.99
C ASP A 44 -5.72 1.30 -46.25
N PRO A 45 -6.94 1.86 -46.45
CA PRO A 45 -8.14 1.07 -46.67
C PRO A 45 -8.05 0.19 -47.93
N ASP A 46 -7.12 0.47 -48.84
CA ASP A 46 -6.90 -0.32 -50.05
C ASP A 46 -5.97 -1.54 -49.83
N SER A 47 -5.42 -1.71 -48.63
CA SER A 47 -4.57 -2.87 -48.27
C SER A 47 -5.33 -4.01 -47.57
N ILE A 48 -6.66 -3.90 -47.41
CA ILE A 48 -7.49 -5.01 -46.91
C ILE A 48 -7.79 -5.92 -48.11
N PRO A 49 -7.21 -7.13 -48.22
CA PRO A 49 -7.60 -8.05 -49.27
C PRO A 49 -9.09 -8.33 -49.14
N GLU A 50 -9.83 -8.12 -50.23
CA GLU A 50 -11.24 -8.48 -50.32
C GLU A 50 -11.39 -9.94 -49.88
N ARG A 51 -12.03 -10.12 -48.73
CA ARG A 51 -12.33 -11.43 -48.15
C ARG A 51 -13.47 -12.06 -48.93
N ASP A 52 -13.20 -12.38 -50.18
CA ASP A 52 -14.04 -13.24 -51.00
C ASP A 52 -13.86 -14.69 -50.53
N GLY A 53 -14.96 -15.28 -50.04
CA GLY A 53 -15.18 -16.72 -50.18
C GLY A 53 -14.57 -17.65 -49.13
N LEU A 54 -14.68 -17.35 -47.84
CA LEU A 54 -14.70 -18.42 -46.82
C LEU A 54 -16.12 -18.57 -46.28
N GLU A 55 -16.92 -19.31 -47.04
CA GLU A 55 -18.05 -20.07 -46.51
C GLU A 55 -17.50 -20.94 -45.38
N TRP A 56 -17.89 -20.63 -44.15
CA TRP A 56 -17.76 -21.58 -43.06
C TRP A 56 -18.75 -22.71 -43.36
N GLU A 57 -18.25 -23.80 -43.94
CA GLU A 57 -18.97 -25.07 -43.95
C GLU A 57 -19.26 -25.43 -42.48
N GLU A 58 -20.53 -25.33 -42.10
CA GLU A 58 -21.06 -25.84 -40.84
C GLU A 58 -20.94 -27.38 -40.83
N GLU A 59 -19.72 -27.90 -40.63
CA GLU A 59 -19.52 -29.32 -40.42
C GLU A 59 -19.86 -29.69 -38.96
N ASN A 60 -21.09 -30.18 -38.84
CA ASN A 60 -21.36 -31.52 -38.31
C ASN A 60 -21.01 -31.74 -36.82
N THR A 61 -21.96 -31.39 -35.94
CA THR A 61 -22.01 -31.96 -34.58
C THR A 61 -22.42 -33.44 -34.65
N PRO A 62 -21.60 -34.41 -34.19
CA PRO A 62 -22.04 -35.80 -34.16
C PRO A 62 -22.89 -36.02 -32.91
N ASN A 63 -24.18 -36.27 -33.13
CA ASN A 63 -25.13 -36.77 -32.15
C ASN A 63 -24.66 -38.16 -31.65
N ILE A 64 -24.08 -38.19 -30.45
CA ILE A 64 -23.78 -39.42 -29.73
C ILE A 64 -25.10 -40.03 -29.25
N ARG A 65 -25.66 -40.93 -30.05
CA ARG A 65 -26.58 -42.01 -29.65
C ARG A 65 -26.90 -42.87 -30.88
N ASP A 66 -26.16 -43.94 -31.10
CA ASP A 66 -26.70 -45.30 -30.97
C ASP A 66 -25.57 -46.31 -31.13
N ARG A 67 -25.56 -47.31 -30.26
CA ARG A 67 -24.54 -48.35 -30.17
C ARG A 67 -25.19 -49.64 -30.59
N SER A 68 -24.90 -50.12 -31.80
CA SER A 68 -24.97 -51.55 -32.10
C SER A 68 -23.95 -51.99 -33.15
N PRO A 69 -23.37 -53.21 -33.00
CA PRO A 69 -22.16 -53.58 -33.71
C PRO A 69 -22.42 -54.58 -34.84
N GLY A 70 -21.66 -54.41 -35.92
CA GLY A 70 -21.54 -55.33 -37.05
C GLY A 70 -21.03 -54.52 -38.24
N ARG A 71 -20.15 -54.99 -39.11
CA ARG A 71 -19.57 -56.30 -39.34
C ARG A 71 -18.50 -56.07 -40.44
N VAL A 72 -17.27 -56.48 -40.15
CA VAL A 72 -16.12 -56.88 -40.99
C VAL A 72 -15.84 -56.33 -42.40
N ASP A 73 -14.53 -56.17 -42.61
CA ASP A 73 -13.72 -56.45 -43.83
C ASP A 73 -13.76 -55.44 -45.00
N SER A 74 -12.72 -54.60 -45.08
CA SER A 74 -11.62 -54.79 -46.04
C SER A 74 -10.64 -53.59 -46.09
N PRO A 75 -9.31 -53.83 -46.17
CA PRO A 75 -8.27 -52.86 -46.53
C PRO A 75 -7.85 -53.04 -48.01
N PRO A 76 -6.72 -52.51 -48.50
CA PRO A 76 -6.14 -51.15 -48.38
C PRO A 76 -6.01 -50.50 -49.78
N VAL A 77 -6.07 -49.18 -49.90
CA VAL A 77 -5.55 -48.48 -51.09
C VAL A 77 -4.59 -47.39 -50.67
N THR A 78 -3.35 -47.68 -51.00
CA THR A 78 -2.17 -46.83 -51.08
C THR A 78 -2.44 -45.64 -52.00
N GLY A 79 -2.23 -44.43 -51.48
CA GLY A 79 -2.19 -43.19 -52.25
C GLY A 79 -1.12 -42.30 -51.63
N GLU A 80 -0.06 -42.07 -52.38
CA GLU A 80 1.08 -41.20 -52.07
C GLU A 80 0.68 -39.71 -52.18
N GLU A 81 1.64 -38.84 -51.82
CA GLU A 81 1.65 -37.36 -51.99
C GLU A 81 0.82 -36.57 -50.96
N GLN A 82 1.32 -35.53 -50.29
CA GLN A 82 2.43 -34.64 -50.60
C GLN A 82 2.90 -34.00 -49.28
N LYS A 83 4.19 -34.15 -48.95
CA LYS A 83 4.82 -33.52 -47.79
C LYS A 83 5.20 -32.09 -48.18
N SER A 84 4.35 -31.11 -47.85
CA SER A 84 4.70 -29.70 -47.93
C SER A 84 5.66 -29.35 -46.79
N GLU A 85 6.86 -28.98 -47.18
CA GLU A 85 7.94 -28.47 -46.33
C GLU A 85 7.55 -27.04 -45.90
N PRO A 86 7.45 -26.73 -44.59
CA PRO A 86 7.18 -25.37 -44.15
C PRO A 86 8.41 -24.49 -44.43
N GLU A 87 8.21 -23.44 -45.23
CA GLU A 87 9.21 -22.40 -45.47
C GLU A 87 9.62 -21.77 -44.13
N SER A 88 10.94 -21.69 -43.93
CA SER A 88 11.60 -21.14 -42.76
C SER A 88 11.15 -19.70 -42.50
N GLU A 89 10.56 -19.45 -41.33
CA GLU A 89 10.38 -18.10 -40.81
C GLU A 89 11.74 -17.39 -40.71
N PRO A 90 11.83 -16.11 -41.11
CA PRO A 90 13.07 -15.34 -41.02
C PRO A 90 13.47 -15.16 -39.55
N GLU A 91 14.73 -15.46 -39.24
CA GLU A 91 15.29 -15.25 -37.91
C GLU A 91 15.11 -13.78 -37.47
N PRO A 92 14.65 -13.53 -36.22
CA PRO A 92 14.46 -12.19 -35.71
C PRO A 92 15.80 -11.45 -35.67
N GLU A 93 15.83 -10.24 -36.23
CA GLU A 93 17.00 -9.37 -36.17
C GLU A 93 17.39 -9.12 -34.71
N PRO A 94 18.69 -9.12 -34.38
CA PRO A 94 19.17 -8.96 -33.02
C PRO A 94 18.73 -7.60 -32.46
N GLU A 95 18.07 -7.63 -31.31
CA GLU A 95 17.67 -6.42 -30.58
C GLU A 95 18.91 -5.54 -30.30
N PRO A 96 18.81 -4.22 -30.51
CA PRO A 96 19.91 -3.30 -30.28
C PRO A 96 20.33 -3.32 -28.81
N GLU A 97 21.64 -3.46 -28.57
CA GLU A 97 22.21 -3.45 -27.23
C GLU A 97 21.83 -2.16 -26.48
N PRO A 98 21.43 -2.25 -25.21
CA PRO A 98 21.01 -1.10 -24.42
C PRO A 98 22.16 -0.10 -24.29
N GLU A 99 21.87 1.17 -24.62
CA GLU A 99 22.83 2.26 -24.46
C GLU A 99 23.27 2.38 -22.99
N PRO A 100 24.56 2.65 -22.74
CA PRO A 100 25.12 2.73 -21.40
C PRO A 100 24.43 3.81 -20.57
N GLU A 101 23.99 3.45 -19.36
CA GLU A 101 23.38 4.39 -18.42
C GLU A 101 24.34 5.56 -18.10
N PRO A 102 23.82 6.80 -18.04
CA PRO A 102 24.63 7.97 -17.76
C PRO A 102 25.24 7.90 -16.36
N GLU A 103 26.55 8.17 -16.28
CA GLU A 103 27.28 8.19 -15.00
C GLU A 103 26.67 9.23 -14.03
N PRO A 104 26.56 8.90 -12.74
CA PRO A 104 25.97 9.76 -11.73
C PRO A 104 26.76 11.07 -11.57
N GLU A 105 26.04 12.19 -11.60
CA GLU A 105 26.63 13.51 -11.34
C GLU A 105 27.16 13.62 -9.90
N PRO A 106 28.31 14.29 -9.69
CA PRO A 106 28.96 14.38 -8.39
C PRO A 106 28.13 15.19 -7.38
N GLU A 107 28.02 14.65 -6.16
CA GLU A 107 27.31 15.29 -5.05
C GLU A 107 27.98 16.61 -4.60
N PRO A 108 27.19 17.61 -4.18
CA PRO A 108 27.71 18.90 -3.72
C PRO A 108 28.41 18.80 -2.37
N ILE A 109 29.68 19.19 -2.34
CA ILE A 109 30.49 19.33 -1.12
C ILE A 109 29.95 20.51 -0.30
N ILE A 110 29.42 20.23 0.89
CA ILE A 110 29.02 21.26 1.86
C ILE A 110 30.27 21.70 2.63
N GLU A 111 30.80 22.87 2.30
CA GLU A 111 31.86 23.52 3.08
C GLU A 111 31.33 23.94 4.45
N GLN A 112 31.82 23.28 5.51
CA GLN A 112 31.55 23.65 6.89
C GLN A 112 32.26 24.97 7.23
N GLN A 113 31.52 26.07 7.28
CA GLN A 113 31.98 27.33 7.85
C GLN A 113 32.14 27.18 9.37
N GLN A 114 33.39 27.12 9.81
CA GLN A 114 33.82 27.45 11.16
C GLN A 114 33.51 28.92 11.44
N GLY A 115 32.48 29.15 12.26
CA GLY A 115 32.15 30.43 12.86
C GLY A 115 32.51 30.41 14.33
N ASP A 116 33.78 30.69 14.60
CA ASP A 116 34.30 31.18 15.88
C ASP A 116 33.52 32.46 16.28
N LEU A 117 33.02 32.56 17.53
CA LEU A 117 32.93 33.81 18.33
C LEU A 117 32.07 33.66 19.61
N LEU A 118 32.72 34.05 20.71
CA LEU A 118 32.20 34.56 22.00
C LEU A 118 31.80 33.58 23.12
N SER A 119 32.83 33.24 23.88
CA SER A 119 32.83 33.21 25.35
C SER A 119 32.29 34.50 25.97
N THR A 120 31.35 34.39 26.92
CA THR A 120 31.32 35.23 28.14
C THR A 120 30.76 34.45 29.31
N GLN A 121 31.62 34.33 30.33
CA GLN A 121 31.45 33.84 31.70
C GLN A 121 30.17 34.25 32.45
N ASP A 122 29.63 33.26 33.16
CA ASP A 122 29.43 33.20 34.63
C ASP A 122 29.22 34.53 35.37
N ASP A 123 28.02 34.74 35.93
CA ASP A 123 27.91 35.30 37.28
C ASP A 123 26.58 34.97 37.99
N ALA A 124 26.76 34.52 39.24
CA ALA A 124 25.98 34.77 40.45
C ALA A 124 24.46 34.47 40.59
N THR A 125 24.22 33.65 41.63
CA THR A 125 23.18 33.74 42.68
C THR A 125 21.74 33.33 42.35
N ASN A 126 21.28 32.25 42.98
CA ASN A 126 20.06 32.33 43.78
C ASN A 126 20.04 31.28 44.91
N ASP A 127 19.86 31.80 46.11
CA ASP A 127 19.62 31.12 47.38
C ASP A 127 18.23 30.46 47.45
N GLN A 128 18.14 29.35 48.19
CA GLN A 128 17.08 28.96 49.17
C GLN A 128 17.10 27.42 49.29
N ALA A 129 17.71 26.79 50.31
CA ALA A 129 17.45 26.86 51.75
C ALA A 129 15.97 26.57 52.12
N TYR A 130 15.66 25.30 52.39
CA TYR A 130 14.77 24.86 53.50
C TYR A 130 15.02 23.37 53.81
N SER A 131 15.89 23.13 54.78
CA SER A 131 15.79 22.02 55.73
C SER A 131 14.92 22.54 56.91
N ALA A 132 14.27 21.80 57.80
CA ALA A 132 14.47 20.46 58.35
C ALA A 132 13.24 20.08 59.23
N THR A 133 13.09 18.77 59.53
CA THR A 133 12.67 18.17 60.84
C THR A 133 11.25 18.43 61.37
N THR A 134 10.49 17.53 62.03
CA THR A 134 10.78 16.30 62.82
C THR A 134 9.46 15.64 63.23
N ASP A 135 9.51 14.31 63.39
CA ASP A 135 8.98 13.53 64.54
C ASP A 135 7.46 13.51 64.86
N SER A 136 6.86 12.31 64.77
CA SER A 136 6.31 11.58 65.93
C SER A 136 5.59 10.31 65.47
N GLY A 137 6.00 9.17 66.03
CA GLY A 137 5.54 7.84 65.63
C GLY A 137 4.32 7.28 66.38
N SER A 138 4.13 5.97 66.22
CA SER A 138 3.64 4.97 67.18
C SER A 138 2.76 3.92 66.49
N GLY A 139 3.03 2.63 66.74
CA GLY A 139 2.12 1.53 66.39
C GLY A 139 2.81 0.21 66.04
N SER A 140 3.25 -0.51 67.07
CA SER A 140 3.64 -1.92 67.10
C SER A 140 2.54 -2.89 66.63
N ASP A 141 2.88 -4.00 65.95
CA ASP A 141 2.53 -5.35 66.45
C ASP A 141 3.29 -6.50 65.74
N ALA A 142 3.30 -7.66 66.41
CA ALA A 142 4.29 -8.73 66.38
C ALA A 142 4.05 -9.94 65.42
N GLY A 143 5.08 -10.80 65.31
CA GLY A 143 5.02 -12.21 64.84
C GLY A 143 6.01 -12.49 63.70
N SER A 144 7.24 -12.96 63.91
CA SER A 144 7.68 -14.31 64.32
C SER A 144 7.16 -15.43 63.39
N THR A 145 8.03 -15.97 62.52
CA THR A 145 8.44 -17.39 62.52
C THR A 145 9.60 -17.64 61.55
N ASP A 146 10.49 -18.52 62.00
CA ASP A 146 11.75 -19.00 61.44
C ASP A 146 11.66 -19.79 60.12
N SER A 147 12.84 -19.96 59.51
CA SER A 147 13.36 -21.13 58.77
C SER A 147 13.86 -20.71 57.36
N ALA A 148 15.14 -20.45 57.13
CA ALA A 148 16.31 -21.34 57.24
C ALA A 148 16.17 -22.62 56.40
N TRP A 149 16.20 -22.49 55.07
CA TRP A 149 16.62 -23.54 54.15
C TRP A 149 17.58 -22.93 53.13
N ASP A 150 18.88 -23.12 53.40
CA ASP A 150 19.93 -23.19 52.40
C ASP A 150 19.62 -24.33 51.43
N SER A 151 19.75 -24.10 50.13
CA SER A 151 20.42 -25.03 49.22
C SER A 151 20.65 -24.40 47.87
N ASP A 152 21.93 -24.36 47.53
CA ASP A 152 22.52 -24.02 46.24
C ASP A 152 21.89 -24.81 45.08
N ILE A 153 21.46 -24.11 44.03
CA ILE A 153 21.55 -24.61 42.65
C ILE A 153 22.11 -23.48 41.78
N GLU A 154 23.41 -23.60 41.52
CA GLU A 154 24.15 -22.98 40.45
C GLU A 154 23.70 -23.62 39.11
N SER A 155 23.16 -22.85 38.17
CA SER A 155 23.44 -22.95 36.71
C SER A 155 22.40 -22.24 35.83
N ALA A 156 22.94 -21.36 34.98
CA ALA A 156 22.59 -21.12 33.58
C ALA A 156 21.33 -20.28 33.20
N GLN A 157 21.66 -19.16 32.55
CA GLN A 157 21.05 -18.60 31.33
C GLN A 157 19.70 -17.87 31.45
N GLU A 158 19.81 -16.54 31.55
CA GLU A 158 19.45 -15.62 30.45
C GLU A 158 18.25 -16.04 29.58
N GLU A 159 17.05 -15.61 29.96
CA GLU A 159 16.05 -15.15 28.99
C GLU A 159 15.31 -13.95 29.58
N VAL A 160 15.51 -12.82 28.93
CA VAL A 160 15.12 -11.49 29.36
C VAL A 160 13.60 -11.36 29.16
N LEU A 161 12.84 -11.54 30.23
CA LEU A 161 11.41 -11.22 30.27
C LEU A 161 11.26 -9.69 30.30
N ALA A 162 11.45 -9.06 29.13
CA ALA A 162 11.11 -7.68 28.90
C ALA A 162 9.58 -7.54 28.99
N GLN A 163 9.16 -6.96 30.10
CA GLN A 163 7.83 -6.47 30.36
C GLN A 163 7.40 -5.51 29.24
N GLU A 164 6.43 -5.89 28.41
CA GLU A 164 5.57 -4.93 27.73
C GLU A 164 4.84 -4.13 28.82
N SER A 165 5.40 -2.97 29.16
CA SER A 165 4.69 -1.97 29.95
C SER A 165 3.52 -1.48 29.09
N PRO A 166 2.26 -1.51 29.56
CA PRO A 166 1.17 -0.87 28.86
C PRO A 166 1.47 0.64 28.75
N PRO A 167 1.30 1.26 27.57
CA PRO A 167 1.66 2.66 27.40
C PRO A 167 0.83 3.57 28.32
N PRO A 168 1.45 4.58 28.94
CA PRO A 168 0.76 5.49 29.85
C PRO A 168 -0.29 6.29 29.08
N ALA A 169 -1.53 6.17 29.55
CA ALA A 169 -2.65 6.94 29.04
C ALA A 169 -2.42 8.45 29.26
N GLY A 170 -1.99 9.16 28.21
CA GLY A 170 -2.19 10.60 28.13
C GLY A 170 -1.08 11.43 27.51
N SER A 171 -0.78 11.29 26.22
CA SER A 171 -0.32 12.45 25.40
C SER A 171 -0.57 12.37 23.88
N ASP A 172 -1.27 11.37 23.36
CA ASP A 172 -0.87 10.86 22.03
C ASP A 172 -1.79 11.22 20.85
N LYS A 173 -1.83 12.49 20.41
CA LYS A 173 -2.38 12.81 19.06
C LYS A 173 -1.32 13.18 18.04
N THR A 174 -0.23 13.80 18.48
CA THR A 174 0.95 14.07 17.64
C THR A 174 1.87 12.85 17.61
N ASP A 175 1.95 12.12 18.73
CA ASP A 175 2.90 11.04 18.95
C ASP A 175 2.67 9.82 18.04
N TRP A 176 1.43 9.43 17.75
CA TRP A 176 1.20 8.23 16.92
C TRP A 176 1.67 8.40 15.46
N LYS A 177 1.59 9.61 14.90
CA LYS A 177 2.07 9.87 13.53
C LYS A 177 3.59 9.85 13.45
N GLU A 178 4.24 10.43 14.44
CA GLU A 178 5.70 10.42 14.57
C GLU A 178 6.19 8.98 14.78
N HIS A 179 5.49 8.21 15.60
CA HIS A 179 5.75 6.79 15.81
C HIS A 179 5.61 5.97 14.51
N VAL A 180 4.53 6.13 13.75
CA VAL A 180 4.38 5.48 12.43
C VAL A 180 5.51 5.87 11.48
N GLN A 181 5.91 7.14 11.47
CA GLN A 181 6.99 7.60 10.60
C GLN A 181 8.35 7.02 11.01
N ALA A 182 8.62 6.89 12.31
CA ALA A 182 9.83 6.25 12.81
C ALA A 182 9.89 4.77 12.40
N LEU A 183 8.79 4.03 12.54
CA LEU A 183 8.69 2.62 12.14
C LEU A 183 8.89 2.43 10.63
N LYS A 184 8.31 3.31 9.81
CA LYS A 184 8.54 3.30 8.35
C LYS A 184 10.01 3.55 7.99
N ASN A 185 10.67 4.49 8.65
CA ASN A 185 12.09 4.77 8.41
C ASN A 185 12.98 3.58 8.81
N ALA A 186 12.52 2.76 9.75
CA ALA A 186 13.16 1.51 10.16
C ALA A 186 12.75 0.29 9.29
N ASN A 187 11.98 0.49 8.21
CA ASN A 187 11.40 -0.57 7.37
C ASN A 187 10.51 -1.58 8.12
N GLN A 188 9.96 -1.20 9.28
CA GLN A 188 9.05 -2.03 10.07
C GLN A 188 7.60 -1.76 9.67
N PHE A 189 7.22 -2.20 8.46
CA PHE A 189 5.92 -1.87 7.88
C PHE A 189 4.73 -2.52 8.59
N ASP A 190 4.86 -3.74 9.09
CA ASP A 190 3.80 -4.42 9.86
C ASP A 190 3.46 -3.67 11.15
N GLU A 191 4.49 -3.31 11.91
CA GLU A 191 4.32 -2.53 13.14
C GLU A 191 3.80 -1.11 12.83
N ALA A 192 4.26 -0.50 11.73
CA ALA A 192 3.73 0.80 11.30
C ALA A 192 2.24 0.73 10.93
N LEU A 193 1.80 -0.37 10.30
CA LEU A 193 0.40 -0.59 9.99
C LEU A 193 -0.43 -0.79 11.27
N LYS A 194 0.06 -1.57 12.24
CA LYS A 194 -0.57 -1.74 13.55
C LYS A 194 -0.68 -0.41 14.30
N ALA A 195 0.38 0.39 14.30
CA ALA A 195 0.39 1.70 14.94
C ALA A 195 -0.66 2.66 14.34
N CYS A 196 -0.94 2.55 13.03
CA CYS A 196 -2.02 3.32 12.42
C CYS A 196 -3.41 2.96 12.99
N GLN A 197 -3.62 1.71 13.41
CA GLN A 197 -4.92 1.24 13.93
C GLN A 197 -5.36 1.98 15.20
N VAL A 198 -4.42 2.53 15.97
CA VAL A 198 -4.72 3.39 17.13
C VAL A 198 -5.55 4.61 16.75
N GLY A 199 -5.40 5.11 15.52
CA GLY A 199 -6.15 6.25 15.00
C GLY A 199 -7.49 5.88 14.33
N TRP A 200 -7.89 4.61 14.29
CA TRP A 200 -9.17 4.21 13.71
C TRP A 200 -10.35 4.69 14.56
N PRO A 201 -11.51 5.02 13.95
CA PRO A 201 -11.85 4.93 12.52
C PRO A 201 -11.59 6.24 11.73
N GLN A 202 -10.63 7.08 12.14
CA GLN A 202 -10.42 8.39 11.48
C GLN A 202 -9.87 8.24 10.06
N TRP A 203 -10.37 9.07 9.13
CA TRP A 203 -9.91 9.09 7.73
C TRP A 203 -8.38 9.26 7.60
N GLN A 204 -7.78 10.12 8.44
CA GLN A 204 -6.35 10.39 8.42
C GLN A 204 -5.51 9.14 8.75
N SER A 205 -6.01 8.26 9.62
CA SER A 205 -5.33 6.99 9.91
C SER A 205 -5.35 6.05 8.70
N TYR A 206 -6.49 5.91 8.02
CA TYR A 206 -6.57 5.15 6.77
C TYR A 206 -5.61 5.70 5.70
N GLN A 207 -5.48 7.02 5.58
CA GLN A 207 -4.51 7.63 4.67
C GLN A 207 -3.06 7.26 5.00
N GLN A 208 -2.68 7.27 6.27
CA GLN A 208 -1.33 6.88 6.69
C GLN A 208 -1.09 5.38 6.49
N ALA A 209 -2.05 4.53 6.85
CA ALA A 209 -1.98 3.09 6.60
C ALA A 209 -1.79 2.78 5.10
N ALA A 210 -2.52 3.47 4.22
CA ALA A 210 -2.34 3.31 2.78
C ALA A 210 -0.97 3.80 2.28
N ILE A 211 -0.33 4.77 2.94
CA ILE A 211 1.05 5.17 2.63
C ILE A 211 2.03 4.09 3.09
N VAL A 212 1.82 3.48 4.26
CA VAL A 212 2.61 2.35 4.76
C VAL A 212 2.57 1.19 3.77
N CYS A 213 1.37 0.73 3.37
CA CYS A 213 1.23 -0.39 2.42
C CYS A 213 1.94 -0.09 1.09
N ARG A 214 1.79 1.13 0.55
CA ARG A 214 2.50 1.55 -0.68
C ARG A 214 4.01 1.58 -0.55
N ALA A 215 4.53 1.93 0.63
CA ALA A 215 5.97 1.90 0.89
C ALA A 215 6.48 0.45 1.04
N ALA A 216 5.66 -0.44 1.61
CA ALA A 216 5.99 -1.84 1.80
C ALA A 216 6.12 -2.59 0.47
N PHE A 217 5.12 -2.58 -0.41
CA PHE A 217 5.20 -3.35 -1.66
C PHE A 217 6.12 -2.74 -2.74
N ARG A 218 6.72 -1.57 -2.49
CA ARG A 218 7.72 -0.94 -3.38
C ARG A 218 9.15 -1.27 -2.99
N GLN A 219 9.35 -2.06 -1.93
CA GLN A 219 10.67 -2.54 -1.57
C GLN A 219 11.22 -3.42 -2.70
N PRO A 220 12.45 -3.16 -3.20
CA PRO A 220 13.00 -3.83 -4.37
C PRO A 220 13.25 -5.33 -4.13
N ASP A 221 13.55 -5.69 -2.88
CA ASP A 221 13.89 -7.06 -2.47
C ASP A 221 12.68 -7.86 -1.94
N LEU A 222 11.46 -7.29 -2.01
CA LEU A 222 10.29 -7.95 -1.46
C LEU A 222 9.78 -9.07 -2.39
N PRO A 223 9.56 -10.29 -1.88
CA PRO A 223 8.97 -11.36 -2.68
C PRO A 223 7.59 -10.97 -3.23
N GLU A 224 7.28 -11.38 -4.46
CA GLU A 224 6.00 -11.03 -5.11
C GLU A 224 4.78 -11.46 -4.29
N ALA A 225 4.85 -12.59 -3.59
CA ALA A 225 3.78 -13.07 -2.71
C ALA A 225 3.52 -12.13 -1.50
N GLU A 226 4.58 -11.56 -0.95
CA GLU A 226 4.46 -10.57 0.14
C GLU A 226 3.97 -9.23 -0.42
N ALA A 227 4.49 -8.81 -1.58
CA ALA A 227 4.00 -7.62 -2.28
C ALA A 227 2.50 -7.71 -2.56
N GLU A 228 2.02 -8.89 -2.97
CA GLU A 228 0.60 -9.18 -3.20
C GLU A 228 -0.22 -9.08 -1.91
N SER A 229 0.29 -9.65 -0.81
CA SER A 229 -0.36 -9.52 0.51
C SER A 229 -0.53 -8.05 0.94
N TRP A 230 0.46 -7.20 0.64
CA TRP A 230 0.38 -5.76 0.89
C TRP A 230 -0.59 -5.02 -0.05
N ARG A 231 -0.77 -5.50 -1.29
CA ARG A 231 -1.78 -4.97 -2.24
C ARG A 231 -3.19 -5.32 -1.79
N GLU A 232 -3.41 -6.56 -1.35
CA GLU A 232 -4.65 -7.00 -0.72
C GLU A 232 -4.97 -6.16 0.51
N ALA A 233 -3.99 -5.95 1.39
CA ALA A 233 -4.15 -5.10 2.57
C ALA A 233 -4.52 -3.65 2.19
N LEU A 234 -3.88 -3.07 1.17
CA LEU A 234 -4.22 -1.73 0.67
C LEU A 234 -5.67 -1.67 0.17
N TYR A 235 -6.11 -2.69 -0.58
CA TYR A 235 -7.47 -2.77 -1.10
C TYR A 235 -8.50 -2.89 0.03
N LEU A 236 -8.22 -3.75 1.02
CA LEU A 236 -9.06 -3.93 2.19
C LEU A 236 -9.21 -2.63 2.99
N LEU A 237 -8.10 -1.92 3.22
CA LEU A 237 -8.12 -0.60 3.87
C LEU A 237 -8.98 0.40 3.10
N ALA A 238 -8.92 0.39 1.77
CA ALA A 238 -9.72 1.26 0.93
C ALA A 238 -11.22 0.92 1.01
N THR A 239 -11.54 -0.37 1.07
CA THR A 239 -12.89 -0.90 1.27
C THR A 239 -13.45 -0.47 2.64
N HIS A 240 -12.67 -0.61 3.71
CA HIS A 240 -13.06 -0.16 5.05
C HIS A 240 -13.29 1.37 5.08
N ALA A 241 -12.37 2.13 4.49
CA ALA A 241 -12.48 3.58 4.44
C ALA A 241 -13.71 4.03 3.65
N SER A 242 -14.01 3.38 2.52
CA SER A 242 -15.22 3.59 1.73
C SER A 242 -16.48 3.25 2.53
N PHE A 243 -16.51 2.09 3.19
CA PHE A 243 -17.63 1.64 4.01
C PHE A 243 -17.97 2.65 5.12
N LEU A 244 -16.96 3.24 5.75
CA LEU A 244 -17.16 4.19 6.85
C LEU A 244 -17.46 5.61 6.35
N HIS A 245 -16.67 6.12 5.41
CA HIS A 245 -16.59 7.56 5.11
C HIS A 245 -17.31 7.99 3.84
N ASP A 246 -17.71 7.08 2.95
CA ASP A 246 -18.37 7.48 1.71
C ASP A 246 -19.79 7.97 1.94
N LYS A 247 -20.19 8.95 1.12
CA LYS A 247 -21.55 9.48 1.10
C LYS A 247 -22.29 8.81 -0.04
N VAL A 248 -23.31 8.03 0.31
CA VAL A 248 -24.15 7.33 -0.67
C VAL A 248 -25.56 7.87 -0.55
N ASP A 249 -26.17 8.21 -1.68
CA ASP A 249 -27.51 8.74 -1.73
C ASP A 249 -28.52 7.74 -1.14
N GLY A 250 -29.39 8.22 -0.25
CA GLY A 250 -30.39 7.39 0.42
C GLY A 250 -29.89 6.59 1.62
N MET A 251 -28.64 6.79 2.09
CA MET A 251 -28.13 6.22 3.35
C MET A 251 -27.78 7.30 4.38
N GLU A 252 -27.92 6.95 5.66
CA GLU A 252 -27.57 7.85 6.77
C GLU A 252 -26.06 8.08 6.81
N ASN A 253 -25.64 9.34 6.86
CA ASN A 253 -24.25 9.71 7.08
C ASN A 253 -23.98 9.72 8.59
N LEU A 254 -23.62 8.56 9.13
CA LEU A 254 -23.20 8.47 10.53
C LEU A 254 -21.91 9.25 10.76
N SER A 255 -21.86 10.00 11.87
CA SER A 255 -20.58 10.54 12.34
C SER A 255 -19.68 9.38 12.77
N TRP A 256 -18.38 9.50 12.52
CA TRP A 256 -17.40 8.49 12.92
C TRP A 256 -17.46 8.16 14.42
N GLN A 257 -17.85 9.13 15.26
CA GLN A 257 -18.04 8.94 16.71
C GLN A 257 -19.18 7.98 17.05
N ARG A 258 -20.21 7.92 16.22
CA ARG A 258 -21.32 6.97 16.39
C ARG A 258 -20.93 5.59 15.89
N LEU A 259 -20.17 5.54 14.79
CA LEU A 259 -19.60 4.29 14.28
C LEU A 259 -18.64 3.66 15.28
N GLU A 260 -17.74 4.43 15.90
CA GLU A 260 -16.81 3.96 16.93
C GLU A 260 -17.51 3.26 18.12
N LYS A 261 -18.71 3.70 18.49
CA LYS A 261 -19.48 3.12 19.59
C LYS A 261 -20.26 1.87 19.22
N THR A 262 -20.54 1.67 17.93
CA THR A 262 -21.53 0.69 17.46
C THR A 262 -20.89 -0.42 16.63
N LEU A 263 -19.73 -0.13 16.02
CA LEU A 263 -19.00 -1.04 15.16
C LEU A 263 -17.95 -1.80 15.97
N ALA A 264 -18.06 -3.13 16.03
CA ALA A 264 -17.00 -3.95 16.59
C ALA A 264 -15.82 -4.01 15.61
N VAL A 265 -14.59 -4.12 16.12
CA VAL A 265 -13.40 -4.28 15.28
C VAL A 265 -13.50 -5.57 14.45
N GLU A 266 -14.19 -6.57 14.97
CA GLU A 266 -14.48 -7.84 14.33
C GLU A 266 -15.39 -7.68 13.11
N ASP A 267 -16.35 -6.76 13.13
CA ASP A 267 -17.24 -6.50 11.99
C ASP A 267 -16.47 -5.91 10.80
N LEU A 268 -15.47 -5.07 11.07
CA LEU A 268 -14.57 -4.55 10.04
C LEU A 268 -13.67 -5.64 9.46
N ARG A 269 -13.17 -6.57 10.28
CA ARG A 269 -12.34 -7.69 9.80
C ARG A 269 -13.10 -8.66 8.91
N ASN A 270 -14.41 -8.71 9.03
CA ASN A 270 -15.29 -9.55 8.21
C ASN A 270 -15.69 -8.92 6.88
N LEU A 271 -15.30 -7.67 6.61
CA LEU A 271 -15.45 -7.09 5.28
C LEU A 271 -14.49 -7.84 4.35
N ASP A 272 -15.03 -8.68 3.48
CA ASP A 272 -14.25 -9.35 2.45
C ASP A 272 -13.78 -8.37 1.37
N SER A 273 -12.71 -8.80 0.68
CA SER A 273 -12.18 -8.15 -0.51
C SER A 273 -12.92 -8.65 -1.76
N ASN A 274 -14.25 -8.47 -1.86
CA ASN A 274 -14.97 -8.82 -3.09
C ASN A 274 -14.65 -7.82 -4.23
N TRP A 275 -13.47 -8.01 -4.83
CA TRP A 275 -12.95 -7.22 -5.94
C TRP A 275 -13.92 -7.15 -7.11
N GLN A 276 -14.57 -8.27 -7.46
CA GLN A 276 -15.41 -8.35 -8.66
C GLN A 276 -16.65 -7.47 -8.57
N GLU A 277 -17.21 -7.30 -7.36
CA GLU A 277 -18.43 -6.52 -7.16
C GLU A 277 -18.17 -5.08 -6.72
N ILE A 278 -17.21 -4.86 -5.82
CA ILE A 278 -16.89 -3.52 -5.31
C ILE A 278 -16.02 -2.76 -6.32
N GLY A 279 -15.03 -3.45 -6.90
CA GLY A 279 -14.01 -2.86 -7.75
C GLY A 279 -13.25 -1.73 -7.05
N TYR A 280 -12.76 -0.75 -7.82
CA TYR A 280 -11.89 0.31 -7.29
C TYR A 280 -12.38 1.75 -7.58
N GLN A 281 -13.31 1.96 -8.51
CA GLN A 281 -13.66 3.31 -8.98
C GLN A 281 -14.24 4.22 -7.88
N GLN A 282 -14.97 3.64 -6.93
CA GLN A 282 -15.58 4.40 -5.82
C GLN A 282 -14.68 4.43 -4.56
N LEU A 283 -13.53 3.74 -4.57
CA LEU A 283 -12.62 3.64 -3.43
C LEU A 283 -11.64 4.82 -3.40
N ARG A 284 -12.05 5.92 -2.76
CA ARG A 284 -11.31 7.20 -2.72
C ARG A 284 -9.91 7.14 -2.08
N LEU A 285 -9.61 6.07 -1.34
CA LEU A 285 -8.30 5.88 -0.73
C LEU A 285 -7.25 5.43 -1.76
N LEU A 286 -7.69 4.80 -2.86
CA LEU A 286 -6.82 4.34 -3.95
C LEU A 286 -6.54 5.49 -4.92
N ASN A 287 -5.31 5.56 -5.39
CA ASN A 287 -4.90 6.48 -6.45
C ASN A 287 -4.88 5.76 -7.81
N LYS A 288 -4.69 6.52 -8.90
CA LYS A 288 -4.68 5.97 -10.28
C LYS A 288 -3.61 4.89 -10.50
N THR A 289 -2.46 5.02 -9.85
CA THR A 289 -1.38 4.02 -9.92
C THR A 289 -1.77 2.74 -9.20
N ASP A 290 -2.37 2.86 -8.01
CA ASP A 290 -2.88 1.71 -7.25
C ASP A 290 -3.92 0.96 -8.09
N CYS A 291 -4.92 1.67 -8.64
CA CYS A 291 -5.96 1.05 -9.47
C CYS A 291 -5.37 0.28 -10.65
N ARG A 292 -4.39 0.86 -11.37
CA ARG A 292 -3.72 0.19 -12.48
C ARG A 292 -2.97 -1.06 -12.03
N LEU A 293 -2.29 -1.00 -10.89
CA LEU A 293 -1.55 -2.13 -10.33
C LEU A 293 -2.49 -3.27 -9.93
N LEU A 294 -3.60 -2.94 -9.26
CA LEU A 294 -4.59 -3.92 -8.85
C LEU A 294 -5.28 -4.56 -10.07
N SER A 295 -5.74 -3.78 -11.05
CA SER A 295 -6.31 -4.34 -12.29
C SER A 295 -5.31 -5.19 -13.08
N LYS A 296 -4.02 -4.85 -13.05
CA LYS A 296 -2.98 -5.67 -13.69
C LYS A 296 -2.82 -7.04 -13.00
N SER A 297 -2.96 -7.07 -11.67
CA SER A 297 -2.72 -8.28 -10.86
C SER A 297 -3.96 -9.16 -10.75
N TRP A 298 -5.15 -8.56 -10.67
CA TRP A 298 -6.43 -9.25 -10.41
C TRP A 298 -7.40 -9.25 -11.60
N GLY A 299 -7.04 -8.60 -12.71
CA GLY A 299 -7.94 -8.35 -13.84
C GLY A 299 -8.92 -7.21 -13.56
N GLU A 300 -9.69 -6.86 -14.59
CA GLU A 300 -10.75 -5.85 -14.45
C GLU A 300 -11.95 -6.44 -13.68
N PRO A 301 -12.51 -5.71 -12.70
CA PRO A 301 -13.68 -6.17 -11.96
C PRO A 301 -14.95 -6.07 -12.82
N GLU A 302 -15.91 -6.95 -12.57
CA GLU A 302 -17.19 -6.94 -13.28
C GLU A 302 -18.03 -5.70 -13.00
N GLN A 303 -17.94 -5.17 -11.77
CA GLN A 303 -18.75 -4.05 -11.30
C GLN A 303 -17.94 -3.05 -10.47
N HIS A 304 -18.54 -1.88 -10.30
CA HIS A 304 -17.98 -0.81 -9.48
C HIS A 304 -19.05 -0.17 -8.61
N GLN A 305 -18.94 -0.33 -7.30
CA GLN A 305 -19.83 0.29 -6.32
C GLN A 305 -19.09 0.65 -5.03
N SER A 306 -19.64 1.57 -4.24
CA SER A 306 -19.07 1.86 -2.92
C SER A 306 -19.21 0.65 -2.00
N ALA A 307 -18.22 0.45 -1.13
CA ALA A 307 -18.28 -0.63 -0.14
C ALA A 307 -19.49 -0.48 0.78
N LYS A 308 -19.89 0.76 1.09
CA LYS A 308 -21.11 1.04 1.86
C LYS A 308 -22.38 0.55 1.17
N HIS A 309 -22.47 0.64 -0.16
CA HIS A 309 -23.61 0.13 -0.91
C HIS A 309 -23.65 -1.40 -0.93
N TYR A 310 -22.52 -2.03 -1.20
CA TYR A 310 -22.40 -3.49 -1.20
C TYR A 310 -22.76 -4.09 0.17
N TYR A 311 -22.20 -3.53 1.24
CA TYR A 311 -22.47 -3.96 2.62
C TYR A 311 -23.67 -3.24 3.26
N LYS A 312 -24.67 -2.82 2.47
CA LYS A 312 -25.82 -2.05 2.98
C LYS A 312 -26.56 -2.77 4.11
N SER A 313 -26.74 -4.09 4.00
CA SER A 313 -27.44 -4.88 5.04
C SER A 313 -26.70 -4.83 6.40
N LEU A 314 -25.37 -4.96 6.36
CA LEU A 314 -24.51 -4.83 7.55
C LEU A 314 -24.53 -3.40 8.09
N PHE A 315 -24.43 -2.41 7.22
CA PHE A 315 -24.50 -1.00 7.61
C PHE A 315 -25.82 -0.68 8.34
N LEU A 316 -26.95 -1.19 7.83
CA LEU A 316 -28.27 -0.98 8.44
C LEU A 316 -28.43 -1.72 9.78
N SER A 317 -27.84 -2.90 9.97
CA SER A 317 -27.88 -3.59 11.27
C SER A 317 -27.10 -2.83 12.34
N ILE A 318 -25.99 -2.19 11.96
CA ILE A 318 -25.19 -1.33 12.84
C ILE A 318 -25.96 -0.05 13.17
N THR A 319 -26.64 0.58 12.21
CA THR A 319 -27.34 1.86 12.45
C THR A 319 -28.60 1.73 13.32
N THR A 320 -29.22 0.56 13.32
CA THR A 320 -30.54 0.30 13.94
C THR A 320 -30.44 -0.26 15.37
N SER A 321 -29.25 -0.71 15.78
CA SER A 321 -28.95 -1.15 17.15
C SER A 321 -28.63 0.01 18.07
#